data_AF-A0A368GEK8-F1
#
_entry.id   AF-A0A368GEK8-F1
#
_cell.length_a   1.000
_cell.length_b   1.000
_cell.length_c   1.000
_cell.angle_alpha   90.00
_cell.angle_beta   90.00
_cell.angle_gamma   90.00
#
_symmetry.space_group_name_H-M   'P 1'
#
loop_
_entity.id
_entity.type
_entity.pdbx_description
1 polymer ?
#
loop_
_entity_poly.entity_id
_entity_poly.type
_entity_poly.pdbx_seq_one_letter_code
_entity_poly.pdbx_strand_id
1 'polypeptide(L)'
;MRAWLVISSLLLVVHLRAFNIDTKNAVVHSMPSGYFGYSLDFYNEEKGMPVLVVGAPEAETTNPYLRGIRRPGAVYVCSVNKATCREVHVDKKRESVLQP
;
A
#
# COMPACT_ATOMS: atom_id res chain seq x y z
N MET A 1 4.63 34.36 31.52
CA MET A 1 3.25 34.06 31.06
C MET A 1 3.22 33.44 29.65
N ARG A 2 3.78 34.09 28.61
CA ARG A 2 3.78 33.53 27.24
C ARG A 2 4.50 32.18 27.09
N ALA A 3 5.69 32.03 27.67
CA ALA A 3 6.45 30.77 27.62
C ALA A 3 5.69 29.60 28.27
N TRP A 4 4.93 29.84 29.33
CA TRP A 4 4.13 28.82 30.02
C TRP A 4 2.93 28.37 29.19
N LEU A 5 2.29 29.31 28.47
CA LEU A 5 1.22 28.97 27.53
C LEU A 5 1.75 28.15 26.35
N VAL A 6 2.95 28.49 25.85
CA VAL A 6 3.62 27.72 24.79
C VAL A 6 3.97 26.32 25.27
N ILE A 7 4.58 26.18 26.46
CA ILE A 7 4.92 24.88 27.04
C ILE A 7 3.66 24.05 27.31
N SER A 8 2.60 24.65 27.87
CA SER A 8 1.32 23.97 28.11
C SER A 8 0.66 23.52 26.82
N SER A 9 0.70 24.34 25.77
CA SER A 9 0.16 23.99 24.45
C SER A 9 0.97 22.86 23.81
N LEU A 10 2.31 22.90 23.92
CA LEU A 10 3.20 21.85 23.41
C LEU A 10 2.95 20.52 24.12
N LEU A 11 2.80 20.53 25.45
CA LEU A 11 2.47 19.35 26.24
C LEU A 11 1.09 18.79 25.83
N LEU A 12 0.08 19.64 25.63
CA LEU A 12 -1.24 19.20 25.18
C LEU A 12 -1.17 18.52 23.80
N VAL A 13 -0.44 19.11 22.85
CA VAL A 13 -0.29 18.57 21.49
C VAL A 13 0.48 17.24 21.49
N VAL A 14 1.50 17.09 22.33
CA VAL A 14 2.23 15.82 22.49
C VAL A 14 1.34 14.71 23.08
N HIS A 15 0.31 15.08 23.85
CA HIS A 15 -0.65 14.14 24.43
C HIS A 15 -1.88 13.87 23.54
N LEU A 16 -2.07 14.60 22.45
CA LEU A 16 -3.06 14.28 21.42
C LEU A 16 -2.58 13.06 20.63
N ARG A 17 -2.82 11.87 21.18
CA ARG A 17 -2.76 10.60 20.44
C ARG A 17 -3.90 10.61 19.41
N ALA A 18 -3.70 9.99 18.24
CA ALA A 18 -4.80 9.71 17.31
C ALA A 18 -5.92 8.99 18.08
N PHE A 19 -7.05 9.67 18.31
CA PHE A 19 -8.04 9.23 19.30
C PHE A 19 -9.12 8.33 18.70
N ASN A 20 -9.27 8.34 17.36
CA ASN A 20 -10.35 7.67 16.65
C ASN A 20 -9.86 6.65 15.60
N ILE A 21 -8.58 6.29 15.60
CA ILE A 21 -8.04 5.20 14.76
C ILE A 21 -8.03 3.92 15.58
N ASP A 22 -8.74 2.88 15.12
CA ASP A 22 -8.69 1.55 15.74
C ASP A 22 -7.34 0.88 15.43
N THR A 23 -6.45 0.90 16.43
CA THR A 23 -5.13 0.27 16.37
C THR A 23 -5.15 -1.19 16.85
N LYS A 24 -6.25 -1.66 17.45
CA LYS A 24 -6.37 -3.03 17.99
C LYS A 24 -6.84 -4.02 16.93
N ASN A 25 -7.74 -3.60 16.05
CA ASN A 25 -8.34 -4.45 15.01
C ASN A 25 -7.94 -4.00 13.59
N ALA A 26 -6.71 -3.54 13.42
CA ALA A 26 -6.21 -3.13 12.11
C ALA A 26 -6.17 -4.31 11.13
N VAL A 27 -6.58 -4.06 9.88
CA VAL A 27 -6.39 -5.03 8.78
C VAL A 27 -4.95 -4.92 8.31
N VAL A 28 -4.16 -5.98 8.54
CA VAL A 28 -2.73 -6.01 8.20
C VAL A 28 -2.53 -6.83 6.93
N HIS A 29 -1.97 -6.19 5.90
CA HIS A 29 -1.52 -6.85 4.68
C HIS A 29 0.01 -6.93 4.69
N SER A 30 0.56 -8.09 4.33
CA SER A 30 2.01 -8.29 4.26
C SER A 30 2.37 -9.25 3.14
N MET A 31 3.59 -9.09 2.61
CA MET A 31 4.16 -9.93 1.57
C MET A 31 5.63 -10.22 1.93
N PRO A 32 6.16 -11.43 1.68
CA PRO A 32 7.51 -11.79 2.11
C PRO A 32 8.65 -10.98 1.47
N SER A 33 8.45 -10.36 0.31
CA SER A 33 9.50 -9.62 -0.42
C SER A 33 8.92 -8.62 -1.43
N GLY A 34 9.78 -7.82 -2.06
CA GLY A 34 9.42 -6.97 -3.20
C GLY A 34 8.99 -5.54 -2.86
N TYR A 35 9.29 -5.07 -1.63
CA TYR A 35 8.86 -3.76 -1.12
C TYR A 35 7.34 -3.55 -1.22
N PHE A 36 6.56 -4.57 -0.87
CA PHE A 36 5.12 -4.45 -0.75
C PHE A 36 4.74 -3.35 0.25
N GLY A 37 3.92 -2.40 -0.21
CA GLY A 37 3.59 -1.20 0.57
C GLY A 37 4.47 0.01 0.27
N TYR A 38 5.34 -0.06 -0.76
CA TYR A 38 6.15 1.08 -1.18
C TYR A 38 5.29 2.28 -1.62
N SER A 39 4.15 2.02 -2.26
CA SER A 39 3.12 3.01 -2.58
C SER A 39 1.74 2.44 -2.29
N LEU A 40 0.81 3.33 -1.90
CA LEU A 40 -0.54 2.97 -1.48
C LEU A 40 -1.53 3.99 -2.04
N ASP A 41 -2.71 3.52 -2.45
CA ASP A 41 -3.85 4.37 -2.80
C ASP A 41 -5.19 3.65 -2.56
N PHE A 42 -6.28 4.39 -2.46
CA PHE A 42 -7.62 3.81 -2.43
C PHE A 42 -8.25 3.87 -3.82
N TYR A 43 -8.85 2.76 -4.25
CA TYR A 43 -9.61 2.69 -5.48
C TYR A 43 -11.08 2.39 -5.19
N ASN A 44 -11.97 3.26 -5.67
CA ASN A 44 -13.41 3.07 -5.59
C ASN A 44 -13.87 2.25 -6.79
N GLU A 45 -14.20 0.98 -6.57
CA GLU A 45 -14.79 0.15 -7.62
C GLU A 45 -16.20 0.65 -7.98
N GLU A 46 -16.60 0.52 -9.25
CA GLU A 46 -17.94 0.96 -9.72
C GLU A 46 -19.09 0.27 -8.97
N LYS A 47 -18.85 -0.96 -8.49
CA LYS A 47 -19.77 -1.74 -7.68
C LYS A 47 -18.98 -2.41 -6.57
N GLY A 48 -19.40 -2.24 -5.32
CA GLY A 48 -18.82 -2.93 -4.17
C GLY A 48 -18.14 -1.99 -3.18
N MET A 49 -17.28 -2.56 -2.35
CA MET A 49 -16.48 -1.83 -1.36
C MET A 49 -15.23 -1.26 -2.03
N PRO A 50 -14.70 -0.12 -1.56
CA PRO A 50 -13.40 0.36 -1.99
C PRO A 50 -12.32 -0.68 -1.67
N VAL A 51 -11.28 -0.71 -2.51
CA VAL A 51 -10.11 -1.57 -2.33
C VAL A 51 -8.87 -0.72 -2.07
N LEU A 52 -7.91 -1.30 -1.36
CA LEU A 52 -6.59 -0.74 -1.18
C LEU A 52 -5.69 -1.20 -2.32
N VAL A 53 -5.12 -0.27 -3.07
CA VAL A 53 -4.10 -0.55 -4.10
C VAL A 53 -2.72 -0.48 -3.44
N VAL A 54 -1.91 -1.51 -3.65
CA VAL A 54 -0.57 -1.63 -3.04
C VAL A 54 0.47 -1.89 -4.11
N GLY A 55 1.47 -1.00 -4.18
CA GLY A 55 2.65 -1.19 -5.02
C GLY A 55 3.72 -2.04 -4.35
N ALA A 56 4.35 -2.92 -5.13
CA ALA A 56 5.50 -3.72 -4.74
C ALA A 56 6.54 -3.70 -5.88
N PRO A 57 7.40 -2.67 -5.97
CA PRO A 57 8.23 -2.40 -7.14
C PRO A 57 9.31 -3.46 -7.40
N GLU A 58 9.67 -4.28 -6.41
CA GLU A 58 10.66 -5.36 -6.58
C GLU A 58 10.05 -6.76 -6.53
N ALA A 59 8.71 -6.86 -6.55
CA ALA A 59 8.05 -8.16 -6.53
C ALA A 59 8.31 -8.95 -7.82
N GLU A 60 8.44 -10.27 -7.67
CA GLU A 60 8.22 -11.19 -8.77
C GLU A 60 6.71 -11.22 -9.08
N THR A 61 6.36 -11.33 -10.36
CA THR A 61 4.98 -11.24 -10.85
C THR A 61 4.48 -12.59 -11.35
N THR A 62 3.19 -12.85 -11.16
CA THR A 62 2.52 -14.00 -11.80
C THR A 62 2.06 -13.68 -13.23
N ASN A 63 2.27 -12.44 -13.69
CA ASN A 63 1.88 -12.01 -15.04
C ASN A 63 2.71 -12.76 -16.10
N PRO A 64 2.09 -13.59 -16.95
CA PRO A 64 2.81 -14.36 -17.96
C PRO A 64 3.50 -13.47 -19.01
N TYR A 65 3.02 -12.24 -19.23
CA TYR A 65 3.60 -11.30 -20.19
C TYR A 65 4.96 -10.75 -19.75
N LEU A 66 5.24 -10.77 -18.44
CA LEU A 66 6.50 -10.29 -17.85
C LEU A 66 7.48 -11.43 -17.54
N ARG A 67 7.16 -12.67 -17.92
CA ARG A 67 8.00 -13.85 -17.66
C ARG A 67 9.42 -13.66 -18.20
N GLY A 68 10.41 -13.85 -17.33
CA GLY A 68 11.84 -13.76 -17.65
C GLY A 68 12.45 -12.38 -17.39
N ILE A 69 11.65 -11.40 -17.01
CA ILE A 69 12.13 -10.13 -16.44
C ILE A 69 12.33 -10.37 -14.95
N ARG A 70 13.50 -10.01 -14.42
CA ARG A 70 13.81 -10.16 -12.99
C ARG A 70 13.21 -8.99 -12.22
N ARG A 71 12.43 -9.27 -11.17
CA ARG A 71 11.79 -8.26 -10.31
C ARG A 71 11.11 -7.14 -11.11
N PRO A 72 10.18 -7.45 -12.03
CA PRO A 72 9.50 -6.42 -12.83
C PRO A 72 8.58 -5.53 -11.99
N GLY A 73 8.28 -5.95 -10.75
CA GLY A 73 7.32 -5.29 -9.89
C GLY A 73 5.90 -5.82 -10.11
N ALA A 74 5.04 -5.56 -9.13
CA ALA A 74 3.63 -5.93 -9.18
C ALA A 74 2.77 -4.90 -8.44
N VAL A 75 1.50 -4.85 -8.84
CA VAL A 75 0.44 -4.09 -8.15
C VAL A 75 -0.57 -5.08 -7.60
N TYR A 76 -0.97 -4.88 -6.35
CA TYR A 76 -1.98 -5.69 -5.69
C TYR A 76 -3.21 -4.85 -5.37
N VAL A 77 -4.38 -5.46 -5.47
CA VAL A 77 -5.61 -4.93 -4.87
C VAL A 77 -5.96 -5.77 -3.66
N CYS A 78 -6.12 -5.09 -2.53
CA CYS A 78 -6.31 -5.66 -1.22
C CYS A 78 -7.66 -5.23 -0.66
N SER A 79 -8.30 -6.13 0.08
CA SER A 79 -9.53 -5.80 0.79
C SER A 79 -9.26 -4.81 1.91
N VAL A 80 -10.17 -3.86 2.12
CA VAL A 80 -10.15 -2.94 3.26
C VAL A 80 -10.70 -3.57 4.55
N ASN A 81 -11.37 -4.73 4.48
CA ASN A 81 -12.02 -5.38 5.63
C ASN A 81 -11.47 -6.77 5.98
N LYS A 82 -10.62 -7.34 5.13
CA LYS A 82 -10.03 -8.68 5.29
C LYS A 82 -8.57 -8.64 4.87
N ALA A 83 -7.73 -9.45 5.49
CA ALA A 83 -6.32 -9.59 5.13
C ALA A 83 -6.13 -10.44 3.85
N THR A 84 -6.71 -9.98 2.75
CA THR A 84 -6.67 -10.66 1.45
C THR A 84 -6.25 -9.67 0.36
N CYS A 85 -5.27 -10.08 -0.47
CA CYS A 85 -4.79 -9.34 -1.62
C CYS A 85 -4.76 -10.25 -2.85
N ARG A 86 -4.95 -9.66 -4.04
CA ARG A 86 -4.71 -10.32 -5.32
C ARG A 86 -3.88 -9.42 -6.22
N GLU A 87 -2.98 -10.02 -6.98
CA GLU A 87 -2.22 -9.30 -8.00
C GLU A 87 -3.14 -8.82 -9.12
N VAL A 88 -2.84 -7.65 -9.68
CA VAL A 88 -3.48 -7.11 -10.88
C VAL A 88 -2.46 -7.08 -12.01
N HIS A 89 -2.77 -7.79 -13.10
CA HIS A 89 -1.95 -7.77 -14.31
C HIS A 89 -2.28 -6.52 -15.13
N VAL A 90 -1.49 -5.48 -14.91
CA VAL A 90 -1.60 -4.20 -15.64
C VAL A 90 -1.11 -4.37 -17.09
N ASP A 91 0.05 -5.01 -17.26
CA ASP A 91 0.61 -5.29 -18.59
C ASP A 91 -0.10 -6.46 -19.26
N LYS A 92 -0.67 -6.20 -20.44
CA LYS A 92 -1.45 -7.18 -21.23
C LYS A 92 -0.74 -7.62 -22.51
N LYS A 93 0.46 -7.12 -22.76
CA LYS A 93 1.28 -7.45 -23.91
C LYS A 93 2.72 -7.56 -23.46
N ARG A 94 3.45 -8.48 -24.08
CA ARG A 94 4.89 -8.57 -23.90
C ARG A 94 5.52 -7.47 -24.72
N GLU A 95 6.20 -6.53 -24.06
CA GLU A 95 7.07 -5.61 -24.77
C GLU A 95 8.29 -6.40 -25.25
N SER A 96 8.60 -6.31 -26.54
CA SER A 96 9.86 -6.82 -27.06
C SER A 96 10.95 -5.93 -26.47
N VAL A 97 11.54 -6.35 -25.36
CA VAL A 97 12.72 -5.69 -24.80
C VAL A 97 13.72 -5.60 -25.94
N LEU A 98 13.99 -4.37 -26.40
CA LEU A 98 15.11 -4.07 -27.28
C LEU A 98 16.35 -4.64 -26.58
N GLN A 99 16.87 -5.73 -27.13
CA GLN A 99 18.17 -6.23 -26.73
C GLN A 99 19.17 -5.10 -27.02
N PRO A 100 20.01 -4.72 -26.04
CA PRO A 100 21.09 -3.78 -26.30
C PRO A 100 22.10 -4.35 -27.30
#